data_AF-A0A7Y8L206-F1
#
_entry.id   AF-A0A7Y8L206-F1
#
_cell.length_a   1.000
_cell.length_b   1.000
_cell.length_c   1.000
_cell.angle_alpha   90.00
_cell.angle_beta   90.00
_cell.angle_gamma   90.00
#
_symmetry.space_group_name_H-M   'P 1'
#
loop_
_entity.id
_entity.type
_entity.pdbx_description
1 polymer ?
#
loop_
_entity_poly.entity_id
_entity_poly.type
_entity_poly.pdbx_seq_one_letter_code
_entity_poly.pdbx_strand_id
1 'polypeptide(L)' 'MEEIREQIKKIIENEFQKGLKEGSLDATFATIKIWNYLLEKEAINFPPPHAQQSYFNSPVK' A
#
# COMPACT_ATOMS: atom_id res chain seq x y z
N MET A 1 -19.56 -0.68 1.60
CA MET A 1 -18.68 0.21 2.42
C MET A 1 -18.04 -0.53 3.59
N GLU A 2 -18.80 -1.27 4.40
CA GLU A 2 -18.21 -2.03 5.52
C GLU A 2 -17.25 -3.14 5.09
N GLU A 3 -17.63 -3.94 4.08
CA GLU A 3 -16.76 -4.97 3.49
C GLU A 3 -15.43 -4.41 2.97
N ILE A 4 -15.47 -3.19 2.39
CA ILE A 4 -14.27 -2.52 1.89
C ILE A 4 -13.35 -2.15 3.05
N ARG A 5 -13.92 -1.61 4.13
CA ARG A 5 -13.18 -1.23 5.34
C ARG A 5 -12.50 -2.43 5.99
N GLU A 6 -13.24 -3.52 6.18
CA GLU A 6 -12.71 -4.76 6.78
C GLU A 6 -11.55 -5.33 5.95
N GLN A 7 -11.68 -5.31 4.62
CA GLN A 7 -10.60 -5.81 3.78
C GLN A 7 -9.35 -4.91 3.78
N ILE A 8 -9.52 -3.58 3.82
CA ILE A 8 -8.39 -2.65 3.97
C ILE A 8 -7.66 -2.92 5.29
N LYS A 9 -8.41 -3.08 6.39
CA LYS A 9 -7.84 -3.43 7.69
C LYS A 9 -7.02 -4.72 7.62
N LYS A 10 -7.56 -5.75 6.98
CA LYS A 10 -6.87 -7.04 6.78
C LYS A 10 -5.58 -6.89 5.96
N ILE A 11 -5.59 -6.07 4.91
CA ILE A 11 -4.37 -5.81 4.12
C ILE A 11 -3.31 -5.14 4.99
N ILE A 12 -3.68 -4.12 5.78
CA ILE A 12 -2.76 -3.42 6.68
C ILE A 12 -2.19 -4.36 7.73
N GLU A 13 -3.02 -5.16 8.40
CA GLU A 13 -2.59 -6.12 9.41
C GLU A 13 -1.62 -7.15 8.84
N ASN A 14 -1.89 -7.68 7.64
CA ASN A 14 -1.01 -8.65 7.00
C ASN A 14 0.36 -8.07 6.65
N GLU A 15 0.42 -6.88 6.05
CA GLU A 15 1.69 -6.25 5.71
C GLU A 15 2.47 -5.82 6.96
N PHE A 16 1.78 -5.38 8.01
CA PHE A 16 2.40 -5.07 9.29
C PHE A 16 3.03 -6.32 9.92
N GLN A 17 2.30 -7.44 9.99
CA GLN A 17 2.82 -8.71 10.51
C GLN A 17 3.97 -9.26 9.66
N LYS A 18 3.91 -9.09 8.34
CA LYS A 18 5.00 -9.44 7.44
C LYS A 18 6.24 -8.59 7.74
N GLY A 19 6.07 -7.27 7.89
CA GLY A 19 7.18 -6.38 8.21
C GLY A 19 7.81 -6.63 9.58
N LEU A 20 7.02 -7.05 10.58
CA LEU A 20 7.55 -7.51 11.86
C LEU A 20 8.42 -8.77 11.72
N LYS A 21 8.04 -9.71 10.84
CA LYS A 21 8.80 -10.95 10.61
C LYS A 21 10.05 -10.72 9.77
N GLU A 22 9.97 -9.88 8.76
CA GLU A 22 11.06 -9.61 7.80
C GLU A 22 11.98 -8.48 8.27
N GLY A 23 11.63 -7.78 9.35
CA GLY A 23 12.39 -6.64 9.89
C GLY A 23 12.30 -5.38 9.02
N SER A 24 11.43 -5.35 8.02
CA SER A 24 11.23 -4.20 7.14
C SER A 24 9.77 -4.09 6.70
N LEU A 25 9.16 -2.92 6.88
CA LEU A 25 7.79 -2.64 6.44
C LEU A 25 7.84 -1.87 5.12
N ASP A 26 7.38 -2.49 4.03
CA ASP A 26 7.20 -1.80 2.76
C ASP A 26 5.81 -1.15 2.71
N ALA A 27 5.74 0.10 3.16
CA ALA A 27 4.52 0.90 3.11
C ALA A 27 4.01 1.11 1.67
N THR A 28 4.91 1.14 0.68
CA THR A 28 4.54 1.31 -0.74
C THR A 28 3.74 0.11 -1.22
N PHE A 29 4.19 -1.08 -0.88
CA PHE A 29 3.51 -2.32 -1.24
C PHE A 29 2.11 -2.43 -0.61
N ALA A 30 1.98 -2.06 0.67
CA ALA A 30 0.68 -1.99 1.35
C ALA A 30 -0.27 -0.99 0.68
N THR A 31 0.22 0.21 0.35
CA THR A 31 -0.56 1.24 -0.36
C THR A 31 -1.03 0.75 -1.73
N ILE A 32 -0.18 0.10 -2.52
CA ILE A 32 -0.55 -0.44 -3.84
C ILE A 32 -1.64 -1.51 -3.71
N LYS A 33 -1.54 -2.41 -2.72
CA LYS A 33 -2.56 -3.44 -2.47
C LYS A 33 -3.93 -2.84 -2.15
N ILE A 34 -3.95 -1.85 -1.26
CA ILE A 34 -5.19 -1.13 -0.89
C ILE A 34 -5.76 -0.43 -2.13
N TRP A 35 -4.91 0.21 -2.93
CA TRP A 35 -5.34 0.94 -4.13
C TRP A 35 -5.98 0.02 -5.17
N ASN A 36 -5.34 -1.10 -5.47
CA ASN A 36 -5.86 -2.08 -6.42
C ASN A 36 -7.20 -2.65 -5.95
N TYR A 37 -7.32 -2.97 -4.67
CA TYR A 37 -8.58 -3.45 -4.09
C TYR A 37 -9.71 -2.42 -4.22
N LEU A 38 -9.41 -1.13 -4.00
CA LEU A 38 -10.38 -0.06 -4.16
C LEU A 38 -10.83 0.11 -5.62
N LEU A 39 -9.92 -0.05 -6.59
CA LEU A 39 -10.24 -0.07 -8.02
C LEU A 39 -11.13 -1.28 -8.38
N GLU A 40 -10.77 -2.48 -7.91
CA GLU A 40 -11.53 -3.72 -8.14
C GLU A 40 -12.97 -3.64 -7.62
N LYS A 41 -13.18 -2.92 -6.52
CA LYS A 41 -14.50 -2.71 -5.92
C LYS A 41 -15.24 -1.50 -6.49
N GLU A 42 -14.72 -0.87 -7.53
CA GLU A 42 -15.24 0.36 -8.15
C GLU A 42 -15.46 1.49 -7.11
N ALA A 43 -14.71 1.46 -6.00
CA ALA A 43 -14.81 2.44 -4.93
C ALA A 43 -14.06 3.73 -5.26
N ILE A 44 -13.08 3.62 -6.18
CA ILE A 44 -12.37 4.72 -6.82
C ILE A 44 -12.22 4.39 -8.31
N ASN A 45 -11.96 5.41 -9.13
CA ASN A 45 -11.79 5.27 -10.58
C ASN A 45 -10.58 6.04 -11.13
N PHE A 46 -9.66 6.45 -10.26
CA PHE A 46 -8.45 7.16 -10.63
C PHE A 46 -7.22 6.28 -10.40
N PRO A 47 -6.18 6.43 -11.25
CA PRO A 47 -5.00 5.59 -11.18
C PRO A 47 -4.24 5.80 -9.86
N PRO A 48 -3.45 4.80 -9.41
CA PRO A 48 -2.57 4.97 -8.26
C PRO A 48 -1.64 6.17 -8.48
N PRO A 49 -1.38 6.97 -7.41
CA PRO A 49 -0.41 8.06 -7.49
C PRO A 49 0.89 7.44 -7.95
N HIS A 50 1.53 8.05 -8.95
CA HIS A 50 2.83 7.62 -9.39
C HIS A 50 3.73 7.55 -8.16
N ALA A 51 4.16 6.33 -7.79
CA ALA A 51 5.24 6.15 -6.85
C ALA A 51 6.45 6.84 -7.51
N GLN A 52 6.67 8.12 -7.18
CA GLN A 52 7.83 8.85 -7.66
C GLN A 52 9.04 8.07 -7.15
N GLN A 53 9.66 7.29 -8.04
CA GLN A 53 10.97 6.65 -7.84
C GLN A 53 12.10 7.68 -7.72
N SER A 54 11.83 8.88 -7.18
CA SER A 54 12.74 10.02 -7.19
C SER A 54 13.39 10.32 -5.83
N TYR A 55 13.09 9.59 -4.75
CA TYR A 55 13.68 9.87 -3.43
C TYR A 55 14.88 9.00 -3.05
N PHE A 56 15.36 8.09 -3.91
CA PHE A 56 16.55 7.26 -3.63
C PHE A 56 17.81 7.62 -4.43
N ASN A 57 17.79 8.73 -5.19
CA ASN A 57 18.99 9.28 -5.83
C ASN A 57 19.38 10.62 -5.20
N SER A 58 19.48 10.68 -3.88
CA SER A 58 20.22 11.75 -3.23
C SER A 58 21.66 11.26 -3.03
N PRO A 59 22.66 11.74 -3.82
CA PRO A 59 24.04 11.46 -3.49
C PRO A 59 24.32 12.19 -2.18
N VAL A 60 24.66 11.44 -1.15
CA VAL A 60 25.21 11.97 0.10
C VAL A 60 26.44 12.81 -0.29
N LYS A 61 26.36 14.12 -0.06
CA LYS A 61 27.53 15.02 -0.07
C LYS A 61 28.20 14.98 1.29
#